data_AF-A0A0G2GDY3-F1
#
_entry.id   AF-A0A0G2GDY3-F1
#
_cell.length_a   1.000
_cell.length_b   1.000
_cell.length_c   1.000
_cell.angle_alpha   90.00
_cell.angle_beta   90.00
_cell.angle_gamma   90.00
#
_symmetry.space_group_name_H-M   'P 1'
#
loop_
_entity.id
_entity.type
_entity.pdbx_description
1 polymer ?
#
loop_
_entity_poly.entity_id
_entity_poly.type
_entity_poly.pdbx_seq_one_letter_code
_entity_poly.pdbx_strand_id
1 'polypeptide(L)'
;MAVTAPTNGTTNGTTNGTTNGTTLPAIAPDAASFLAQTYDYIIIGGGTAGLVLAARLTEDPNVTVGVLEAGKNALNDPLVDTPALFTAMLGNPAYDWYVRGSERDYDDWATLTGDAGWSFASMRPYIAKHQTLIPHSPSPSLDAAVLDAAGMATVAANHGFAGPIHTTWNTSRLPLEDAWIRGADETFGIAEKPADAWGGDHYGFYNGLGYKQMATPEELEETISSIRQTQKTSTPFQRRQLDLVIAHLLDARSANVQYILVPVSADFSDAAVFNQAGLWPPGDPSCPGATWVVCLQYPASRGSVHISSSDPTTQPSINPAYLSHPADLAVLRTGLQHADRIAGSSALKPLLGSRYRPAPDVDLSRPDAAERAVKDWVIGEYHSCGSSERAADVIKADG
;
A
#
# COMPACT_ATOMS: atom_id res chain seq x y z
N MET A 1 1.75 22.15 19.43
CA MET A 1 0.72 23.20 19.36
C MET A 1 1.40 24.53 19.07
N ALA A 2 0.88 25.25 18.07
CA ALA A 2 1.31 26.55 17.49
C ALA A 2 2.59 26.58 16.64
N VAL A 3 2.56 27.30 15.49
CA VAL A 3 3.29 28.57 15.20
C VAL A 3 3.28 28.92 13.67
N THR A 4 2.48 29.94 13.34
CA THR A 4 2.46 31.03 12.32
C THR A 4 3.48 31.20 11.16
N ALA A 5 3.01 31.75 10.01
CA ALA A 5 3.40 33.06 9.44
C ALA A 5 2.52 33.46 8.21
N PRO A 6 2.38 34.76 7.85
CA PRO A 6 1.43 35.24 6.85
C PRO A 6 2.07 35.35 5.46
N THR A 7 1.40 34.89 4.40
CA THR A 7 1.82 35.22 3.04
C THR A 7 0.63 35.47 2.11
N ASN A 8 0.58 36.70 1.60
CA ASN A 8 -0.13 37.09 0.39
C ASN A 8 0.30 36.18 -0.77
N GLY A 9 -0.63 35.48 -1.41
CA GLY A 9 -0.31 34.71 -2.61
C GLY A 9 -1.50 33.89 -3.09
N THR A 10 -2.04 34.27 -4.24
CA THR A 10 -3.03 33.55 -5.04
C THR A 10 -2.55 32.12 -5.38
N THR A 11 -3.39 31.11 -5.16
CA THR A 11 -3.17 29.73 -5.60
C THR A 11 -4.15 29.31 -6.70
N ASN A 12 -3.67 28.53 -7.67
CA ASN A 12 -4.37 28.14 -8.91
C ASN A 12 -5.18 26.84 -8.76
N GLY A 13 -5.98 26.70 -7.69
CA GLY A 13 -6.85 25.56 -7.48
C GLY A 13 -8.31 25.99 -7.42
N THR A 14 -9.09 25.78 -8.48
CA THR A 14 -10.54 25.91 -8.41
C THR A 14 -11.11 24.70 -7.66
N THR A 15 -11.25 24.81 -6.33
CA THR A 15 -12.15 23.92 -5.59
C THR A 15 -13.59 24.19 -6.06
N ASN A 16 -14.34 23.14 -6.37
CA ASN A 16 -15.77 23.19 -6.71
C ASN A 16 -16.69 23.59 -5.53
N GLY A 17 -16.20 24.42 -4.61
CA GLY A 17 -16.97 25.05 -3.55
C GLY A 17 -17.26 26.50 -3.90
N THR A 18 -18.31 26.76 -4.67
CA THR A 18 -18.87 28.11 -4.77
C THR A 18 -19.71 28.38 -3.52
N THR A 19 -19.24 29.24 -2.60
CA THR A 19 -19.96 30.42 -2.04
C THR A 19 -19.25 31.00 -0.80
N ASN A 20 -19.35 32.33 -0.63
CA ASN A 20 -18.89 33.19 0.50
C ASN A 20 -17.55 33.94 0.42
N GLY A 21 -17.06 34.27 -0.78
CA GLY A 21 -16.19 35.45 -0.98
C GLY A 21 -14.87 35.52 -0.18
N THR A 22 -14.44 34.42 0.43
CA THR A 22 -13.15 34.27 1.12
C THR A 22 -12.43 33.09 0.49
N THR A 23 -11.20 33.34 0.04
CA THR A 23 -10.49 32.49 -0.93
C THR A 23 -9.78 31.27 -0.34
N LEU A 24 -9.88 31.01 0.98
CA LEU A 24 -9.24 29.87 1.65
C LEU A 24 -9.97 29.50 2.96
N PRO A 25 -9.85 28.25 3.47
CA PRO A 25 -10.29 27.92 4.83
C PRO A 25 -9.62 28.84 5.85
N ALA A 26 -10.41 29.35 6.82
CA ALA A 26 -9.88 30.17 7.90
C ALA A 26 -9.05 29.29 8.86
N ILE A 27 -7.73 29.49 8.87
CA ILE A 27 -6.84 28.78 9.79
C ILE A 27 -6.94 29.44 11.17
N ALA A 28 -7.40 28.70 12.18
CA ALA A 28 -7.31 29.13 13.57
C ALA A 28 -5.85 29.00 14.05
N PRO A 29 -5.19 30.09 14.49
CA PRO A 29 -3.78 30.04 14.87
C PRO A 29 -3.51 29.32 16.20
N ASP A 30 -4.55 29.18 17.04
CA ASP A 30 -4.48 28.53 18.35
C ASP A 30 -5.84 27.93 18.75
N ALA A 31 -5.80 27.13 19.82
CA ALA A 31 -6.99 26.46 20.35
C ALA A 31 -8.07 27.44 20.82
N ALA A 32 -7.70 28.60 21.38
CA ALA A 32 -8.66 29.59 21.84
C ALA A 32 -9.47 30.19 20.67
N SER A 33 -8.79 30.48 19.55
CA SER A 33 -9.40 30.98 18.32
C SER A 33 -10.31 29.94 17.66
N PHE A 34 -9.94 28.66 17.70
CA PHE A 34 -10.78 27.56 17.22
C PHE A 34 -12.04 27.43 18.10
N LEU A 35 -11.88 27.41 19.42
CA LEU A 35 -12.99 27.27 20.38
C LEU A 35 -13.91 28.50 20.43
N ALA A 36 -13.48 29.64 19.91
CA ALA A 36 -14.30 30.85 19.80
C ALA A 36 -15.34 30.77 18.67
N GLN A 37 -15.26 29.78 17.80
CA GLN A 37 -16.19 29.55 16.70
C GLN A 37 -17.21 28.46 17.08
N THR A 38 -18.37 28.50 16.43
CA THR A 38 -19.37 27.43 16.48
C THR A 38 -19.25 26.58 15.22
N TYR A 39 -19.32 25.25 15.39
CA TYR A 39 -19.29 24.30 14.29
C TYR A 39 -20.47 23.33 14.41
N ASP A 40 -21.03 22.91 13.27
CA ASP A 40 -22.00 21.83 13.20
C ASP A 40 -21.31 20.46 13.34
N TYR A 41 -20.09 20.33 12.80
CA TYR A 41 -19.27 19.13 12.89
C TYR A 41 -17.83 19.45 13.31
N ILE A 42 -17.24 18.56 14.12
CA ILE A 42 -15.81 18.58 14.44
C ILE A 42 -15.19 17.27 13.94
N ILE A 43 -14.13 17.37 13.15
CA ILE A 43 -13.35 16.26 12.62
C ILE A 43 -11.99 16.25 13.32
N ILE A 44 -11.63 15.11 13.89
CA ILE A 44 -10.34 14.90 14.56
C ILE A 44 -9.42 14.15 13.60
N GLY A 45 -8.37 14.82 13.12
CA GLY A 45 -7.45 14.36 12.09
C GLY A 45 -7.74 15.00 10.73
N GLY A 46 -6.84 15.86 10.27
CA GLY A 46 -6.78 16.48 8.95
C GLY A 46 -6.00 15.65 7.92
N GLY A 47 -5.99 14.33 8.06
CA GLY A 47 -5.47 13.43 7.04
C GLY A 47 -6.44 13.22 5.88
N THR A 48 -6.12 12.29 4.98
CA THR A 48 -6.88 12.03 3.74
C THR A 48 -8.38 11.82 3.98
N ALA A 49 -8.76 10.93 4.90
CA ALA A 49 -10.16 10.66 5.22
C ALA A 49 -10.87 11.88 5.85
N GLY A 50 -10.22 12.54 6.80
CA GLY A 50 -10.78 13.69 7.52
C GLY A 50 -11.00 14.90 6.62
N LEU A 51 -10.06 15.21 5.72
CA LEU A 51 -10.21 16.30 4.76
C LEU A 51 -11.24 15.99 3.68
N VAL A 52 -11.37 14.73 3.25
CA VAL A 52 -12.47 14.32 2.36
C VAL A 52 -13.82 14.57 3.04
N LEU A 53 -13.98 14.14 4.29
CA LEU A 53 -15.22 14.37 5.03
C LEU A 53 -15.52 15.87 5.21
N ALA A 54 -14.50 16.65 5.60
CA ALA A 54 -14.63 18.10 5.78
C ALA A 54 -15.11 18.77 4.49
N ALA A 55 -14.40 18.51 3.38
CA ALA A 55 -14.71 19.10 2.08
C ALA A 55 -16.13 18.75 1.60
N ARG A 56 -16.58 17.51 1.80
CA ARG A 56 -17.92 17.07 1.36
C ARG A 56 -19.04 17.63 2.23
N LEU A 57 -18.85 17.72 3.55
CA LEU A 57 -19.84 18.33 4.45
C LEU A 57 -20.04 19.82 4.14
N THR A 58 -18.95 20.54 3.82
CA THR A 58 -19.00 21.96 3.47
C THR A 58 -19.50 22.26 2.05
N GLU A 59 -19.91 21.25 1.27
CA GLU A 59 -20.63 21.46 0.00
C GLU A 59 -22.02 22.09 0.26
N ASP A 60 -22.60 21.90 1.45
CA ASP A 60 -23.74 22.69 1.93
C ASP A 60 -23.23 23.97 2.59
N PRO A 61 -23.53 25.16 2.05
CA PRO A 61 -23.04 26.43 2.59
C PRO A 61 -23.62 26.78 3.97
N ASN A 62 -24.62 26.04 4.45
CA ASN A 62 -25.17 26.21 5.79
C ASN A 62 -24.47 25.34 6.85
N VAL A 63 -23.52 24.50 6.44
CA VAL A 63 -22.79 23.60 7.34
C VAL A 63 -21.40 24.16 7.63
N THR A 64 -21.07 24.22 8.92
CA THR A 64 -19.77 24.65 9.43
C THR A 64 -19.00 23.47 10.00
N VAL A 65 -17.74 23.30 9.56
CA VAL A 65 -16.89 22.18 9.97
C VAL A 65 -15.58 22.69 10.56
N GLY A 66 -15.23 22.20 11.75
CA GLY A 66 -13.92 22.39 12.35
C GLY A 66 -13.06 21.14 12.18
N VAL A 67 -11.83 21.29 11.70
CA VAL A 67 -10.84 20.20 11.60
C VAL A 67 -9.72 20.44 12.61
N LEU A 68 -9.45 19.45 13.45
CA LEU A 68 -8.35 19.46 14.42
C LEU A 68 -7.26 18.49 13.96
N GLU A 69 -6.08 19.02 13.61
CA GLU A 69 -4.91 18.25 13.20
C GLU A 69 -3.77 18.44 14.21
N ALA A 70 -3.08 17.35 14.55
CA ALA A 70 -1.95 17.37 15.49
C ALA A 70 -0.63 17.72 14.78
N GLY A 71 -0.51 17.34 13.51
CA GLY A 71 0.61 17.62 12.61
C GLY A 71 0.72 19.08 12.18
N LYS A 72 1.77 19.39 11.42
CA LYS A 72 2.02 20.75 10.90
C LYS A 72 1.14 21.03 9.70
N ASN A 73 0.77 22.31 9.52
CA ASN A 73 0.16 22.77 8.28
C ASN A 73 1.20 22.75 7.15
N ALA A 74 0.87 22.11 6.02
CA ALA A 74 1.73 21.97 4.85
C ALA A 74 1.30 22.85 3.65
N LEU A 75 0.34 23.77 3.82
CA LEU A 75 -0.06 24.69 2.75
C LEU A 75 1.12 25.55 2.26
N ASN A 76 1.28 25.63 0.94
CA ASN A 76 2.34 26.39 0.25
C ASN A 76 3.76 25.84 0.48
N ASP A 77 3.90 24.58 0.88
CA ASP A 77 5.21 23.94 0.89
C ASP A 77 5.66 23.70 -0.57
N PRO A 78 6.76 24.33 -1.03
CA PRO A 78 7.21 24.22 -2.43
C PRO A 78 7.63 22.80 -2.83
N LEU A 79 7.89 21.91 -1.86
CA LEU A 79 8.11 20.49 -2.09
C LEU A 79 6.79 19.76 -2.41
N VAL A 80 5.64 20.29 -1.95
CA VAL A 80 4.28 19.78 -2.24
C VAL A 80 3.80 20.31 -3.59
N ASP A 81 4.02 21.61 -3.84
CA ASP A 81 3.33 22.34 -4.91
C ASP A 81 4.06 22.33 -6.28
N THR A 82 5.27 21.76 -6.40
CA THR A 82 6.09 21.81 -7.63
C THR A 82 6.34 20.43 -8.26
N PRO A 83 5.56 20.00 -9.28
CA PRO A 83 5.68 18.66 -9.90
C PRO A 83 7.03 18.33 -10.55
N ALA A 84 7.80 19.34 -10.98
CA ALA A 84 9.05 19.16 -11.71
C ALA A 84 10.24 18.66 -10.86
N LEU A 85 10.10 18.59 -9.54
CA LEU A 85 11.13 18.14 -8.60
C LEU A 85 10.98 16.65 -8.22
N PHE A 86 10.24 15.88 -9.02
CA PHE A 86 9.92 14.46 -8.85
C PHE A 86 11.11 13.55 -8.47
N THR A 87 12.31 13.77 -8.99
CA THR A 87 13.49 12.94 -8.64
C THR A 87 13.96 13.12 -7.20
N ALA A 88 13.63 14.24 -6.56
CA ALA A 88 13.89 14.47 -5.14
C ALA A 88 12.80 13.88 -4.21
N MET A 89 11.75 13.26 -4.76
CA MET A 89 10.61 12.71 -4.01
C MET A 89 10.80 11.23 -3.61
N LEU A 90 11.77 10.52 -4.19
CA LEU A 90 12.12 9.15 -3.79
C LEU A 90 12.65 9.15 -2.35
N GLY A 91 11.91 8.54 -1.42
CA GLY A 91 12.30 8.43 0.00
C GLY A 91 11.79 9.55 0.92
N ASN A 92 10.90 10.44 0.46
CA ASN A 92 10.28 11.46 1.31
C ASN A 92 8.98 10.94 1.97
N PRO A 93 8.89 10.86 3.31
CA PRO A 93 7.72 10.29 4.02
C PRO A 93 6.41 11.09 3.87
N ALA A 94 6.44 12.27 3.23
CA ALA A 94 5.27 13.14 3.04
C ALA A 94 4.48 12.90 1.73
N TYR A 95 4.92 12.02 0.83
CA TYR A 95 4.24 11.71 -0.45
C TYR A 95 4.21 10.20 -0.72
N ASP A 96 3.14 9.71 -1.36
CA ASP A 96 2.85 8.27 -1.43
C ASP A 96 2.39 7.83 -2.84
N TRP A 97 2.40 6.51 -3.07
CA TRP A 97 2.05 5.87 -4.33
C TRP A 97 0.54 5.75 -4.51
N TYR A 98 0.06 5.87 -5.75
CA TYR A 98 -1.33 5.53 -6.06
C TYR A 98 -1.46 4.02 -6.28
N VAL A 99 -2.06 3.34 -5.29
CA VAL A 99 -2.49 1.95 -5.36
C VAL A 99 -3.93 1.85 -4.84
N ARG A 100 -4.66 0.84 -5.29
CA ARG A 100 -6.02 0.55 -4.78
C ARG A 100 -6.17 -0.93 -4.47
N GLY A 101 -7.11 -1.25 -3.59
CA GLY A 101 -7.62 -2.60 -3.34
C GLY A 101 -8.30 -3.22 -4.57
N SER A 102 -8.56 -4.53 -4.53
CA SER A 102 -9.36 -5.22 -5.54
C SER A 102 -10.79 -5.20 -5.13
N GLU A 103 -11.63 -5.42 -6.13
CA GLU A 103 -13.00 -5.84 -5.98
C GLU A 103 -13.19 -6.82 -4.82
N ARG A 104 -12.38 -7.88 -4.77
CA ARG A 104 -12.48 -8.90 -3.72
C ARG A 104 -12.19 -8.35 -2.32
N ASP A 105 -11.22 -7.46 -2.14
CA ASP A 105 -10.94 -6.90 -0.82
C ASP A 105 -12.14 -6.12 -0.27
N TYR A 106 -12.83 -5.37 -1.14
CA TYR A 106 -14.04 -4.62 -0.77
C TYR A 106 -15.22 -5.56 -0.48
N ASP A 107 -15.39 -6.61 -1.29
CA ASP A 107 -16.45 -7.60 -1.09
C ASP A 107 -16.22 -8.46 0.17
N ASP A 108 -14.96 -8.70 0.52
CA ASP A 108 -14.56 -9.32 1.77
C ASP A 108 -14.91 -8.43 2.97
N TRP A 109 -14.72 -7.11 2.87
CA TRP A 109 -15.21 -6.18 3.90
C TRP A 109 -16.73 -6.23 4.05
N ALA A 110 -17.47 -6.24 2.93
CA ALA A 110 -18.91 -6.39 2.96
C ALA A 110 -19.35 -7.69 3.65
N THR A 111 -18.64 -8.79 3.38
CA THR A 111 -18.89 -10.10 4.00
C THR A 111 -18.60 -10.09 5.50
N LEU A 112 -17.47 -9.50 5.92
CA LEU A 112 -17.06 -9.47 7.33
C LEU A 112 -17.97 -8.60 8.20
N THR A 113 -18.35 -7.44 7.66
CA THR A 113 -19.20 -6.45 8.33
C THR A 113 -20.68 -6.81 8.25
N GLY A 114 -21.09 -7.56 7.22
CA GLY A 114 -22.49 -7.78 6.88
C GLY A 114 -23.16 -6.56 6.23
N ASP A 115 -22.36 -5.62 5.72
CA ASP A 115 -22.82 -4.37 5.12
C ASP A 115 -22.39 -4.29 3.64
N ALA A 116 -23.36 -4.46 2.74
CA ALA A 116 -23.15 -4.39 1.29
C ALA A 116 -22.68 -3.01 0.80
N GLY A 117 -22.80 -1.96 1.63
CA GLY A 117 -22.23 -0.64 1.36
C GLY A 117 -20.72 -0.66 1.17
N TRP A 118 -20.02 -1.65 1.74
CA TRP A 118 -18.58 -1.83 1.57
C TRP A 118 -18.16 -2.62 0.33
N SER A 119 -19.11 -3.25 -0.38
CA SER A 119 -18.79 -4.03 -1.59
C SER A 119 -18.18 -3.15 -2.67
N PHE A 120 -17.42 -3.75 -3.59
CA PHE A 120 -16.80 -3.00 -4.67
C PHE A 120 -17.83 -2.27 -5.52
N ALA A 121 -18.96 -2.93 -5.82
CA ALA A 121 -20.05 -2.32 -6.57
C ALA A 121 -20.55 -1.02 -5.92
N SER A 122 -20.67 -0.99 -4.59
CA SER A 122 -21.08 0.19 -3.82
C SER A 122 -19.97 1.24 -3.71
N MET A 123 -18.70 0.81 -3.60
CA MET A 123 -17.54 1.70 -3.44
C MET A 123 -17.06 2.31 -4.76
N ARG A 124 -17.25 1.62 -5.89
CA ARG A 124 -16.76 2.00 -7.22
C ARG A 124 -17.14 3.42 -7.65
N PRO A 125 -18.38 3.92 -7.45
CA PRO A 125 -18.70 5.31 -7.75
C PRO A 125 -17.84 6.32 -6.99
N TYR A 126 -17.44 6.02 -5.75
CA TYR A 126 -16.56 6.89 -4.94
C TYR A 126 -15.10 6.79 -5.39
N ILE A 127 -14.67 5.60 -5.81
CA ILE A 127 -13.37 5.41 -6.48
C ILE A 127 -13.31 6.30 -7.74
N ALA A 128 -14.34 6.33 -8.57
CA ALA A 128 -14.39 7.25 -9.71
C ALA A 128 -14.50 8.73 -9.29
N LYS A 129 -15.26 9.04 -8.23
CA LYS A 129 -15.49 10.44 -7.80
C LYS A 129 -14.22 11.14 -7.28
N HIS A 130 -13.28 10.41 -6.67
CA HIS A 130 -12.07 11.03 -6.10
C HIS A 130 -10.96 11.28 -7.12
N GLN A 131 -10.95 10.54 -8.23
CA GLN A 131 -9.83 10.51 -9.17
C GLN A 131 -10.08 11.39 -10.42
N THR A 132 -9.04 12.06 -10.90
CA THR A 132 -8.88 12.45 -12.29
C THR A 132 -7.67 11.71 -12.86
N LEU A 133 -7.93 10.70 -13.67
CA LEU A 133 -6.91 10.03 -14.45
C LEU A 133 -6.58 10.93 -15.65
N ILE A 134 -5.39 11.53 -15.62
CA ILE A 134 -4.87 12.34 -16.72
C ILE A 134 -4.30 11.36 -17.75
N PRO A 135 -4.89 11.30 -18.96
CA PRO A 135 -4.37 10.41 -19.97
C PRO A 135 -2.98 10.85 -20.42
N HIS A 136 -2.02 9.93 -20.52
CA HIS A 136 -0.74 10.23 -21.14
C HIS A 136 -0.88 10.28 -22.67
N SER A 137 -0.22 11.24 -23.31
CA SER A 137 0.12 11.14 -24.74
C SER A 137 1.05 9.94 -24.90
N PRO A 138 0.84 9.00 -25.84
CA PRO A 138 1.62 7.76 -25.89
C PRO A 138 3.13 8.03 -25.84
N SER A 139 3.78 7.59 -24.76
CA SER A 139 5.23 7.51 -24.73
C SER A 139 5.64 6.47 -25.77
N PRO A 140 6.65 6.73 -26.62
CA PRO A 140 7.18 5.72 -27.54
C PRO A 140 7.74 4.48 -26.84
N SER A 141 7.88 4.50 -25.50
CA SER A 141 8.30 3.37 -24.68
C SER A 141 7.18 2.61 -23.98
N LEU A 142 5.91 3.07 -24.03
CA LEU A 142 4.78 2.27 -23.56
C LEU A 142 4.26 1.43 -24.73
N ASP A 143 4.34 0.11 -24.58
CA ASP A 143 3.81 -0.82 -25.56
C ASP A 143 2.31 -0.54 -25.80
N ALA A 144 1.92 -0.41 -27.06
CA ALA A 144 0.52 -0.19 -27.45
C ALA A 144 -0.40 -1.32 -26.94
N ALA A 145 0.15 -2.50 -26.64
CA ALA A 145 -0.58 -3.60 -25.99
C ALA A 145 -1.04 -3.27 -24.55
N VAL A 146 -0.36 -2.37 -23.82
CA VAL A 146 -0.76 -1.91 -22.47
C VAL A 146 -1.93 -0.93 -22.53
N LEU A 147 -2.13 -0.28 -23.69
CA LEU A 147 -3.21 0.66 -23.98
C LEU A 147 -4.17 0.10 -25.05
N ASP A 148 -4.29 -1.22 -25.16
CA ASP A 148 -5.30 -1.86 -26.02
C ASP A 148 -6.68 -1.21 -25.76
N ALA A 149 -7.46 -1.01 -26.83
CA ALA A 149 -8.83 -0.55 -26.77
C ALA A 149 -9.69 -1.37 -25.78
N ALA A 150 -9.37 -2.65 -25.55
CA ALA A 150 -10.00 -3.46 -24.50
C ALA A 150 -9.67 -2.95 -23.07
N GLY A 151 -8.43 -2.55 -22.81
CA GLY A 151 -8.02 -1.94 -21.54
C GLY A 151 -8.65 -0.56 -21.33
N MET A 152 -8.82 0.23 -22.40
CA MET A 152 -9.47 1.55 -22.31
C MET A 152 -10.95 1.48 -21.89
N ALA A 153 -11.69 0.46 -22.31
CA ALA A 153 -13.08 0.25 -21.87
C ALA A 153 -13.15 -0.01 -20.35
N THR A 154 -12.23 -0.83 -19.84
CA THR A 154 -12.14 -1.16 -18.42
C THR A 154 -11.61 0.02 -17.59
N VAL A 155 -10.65 0.79 -18.14
CA VAL A 155 -10.18 2.05 -17.55
C VAL A 155 -11.34 3.02 -17.41
N ALA A 156 -12.15 3.20 -18.45
CA ALA A 156 -13.32 4.07 -18.40
C ALA A 156 -14.37 3.61 -17.37
N ALA A 157 -14.49 2.30 -17.11
CA ALA A 157 -15.43 1.74 -16.15
C ALA A 157 -14.97 1.87 -14.68
N ASN A 158 -13.66 1.92 -14.43
CA ASN A 158 -13.09 1.80 -13.09
C ASN A 158 -12.24 3.01 -12.64
N HIS A 159 -12.18 4.08 -13.44
CA HIS A 159 -11.44 5.30 -13.12
C HIS A 159 -12.29 6.55 -13.24
N GLY A 160 -11.90 7.56 -12.46
CA GLY A 160 -12.46 8.91 -12.52
C GLY A 160 -11.71 9.82 -13.47
N PHE A 161 -12.41 10.81 -14.02
CA PHE A 161 -11.83 11.81 -14.94
C PHE A 161 -12.13 13.26 -14.53
N ALA A 162 -12.69 13.46 -13.33
CA ALA A 162 -13.14 14.77 -12.86
C ALA A 162 -13.01 14.97 -11.34
N GLY A 163 -12.36 14.03 -10.65
CA GLY A 163 -12.11 14.11 -9.21
C GLY A 163 -10.90 14.97 -8.84
N PRO A 164 -10.77 15.37 -7.58
CA PRO A 164 -9.71 16.27 -7.12
C PRO A 164 -8.31 15.65 -7.10
N ILE A 165 -8.16 14.32 -7.09
CA ILE A 165 -6.86 13.66 -7.05
C ILE A 165 -6.41 13.32 -8.47
N HIS A 166 -5.39 14.03 -8.93
CA HIS A 166 -4.85 13.83 -10.27
C HIS A 166 -3.81 12.71 -10.27
N THR A 167 -4.06 11.68 -11.07
CA THR A 167 -3.14 10.55 -11.25
C THR A 167 -2.77 10.44 -12.73
N THR A 168 -1.58 9.95 -13.03
CA THR A 168 -1.16 9.64 -14.41
C THR A 168 -0.29 8.39 -14.42
N TRP A 169 0.01 7.87 -15.61
CA TRP A 169 0.88 6.71 -15.75
C TRP A 169 2.35 7.11 -15.65
N ASN A 170 3.17 6.16 -15.17
CA ASN A 170 4.62 6.30 -15.22
C ASN A 170 5.06 6.52 -16.68
N THR A 171 5.89 7.54 -16.90
CA THR A 171 6.41 7.89 -18.23
C THR A 171 7.68 7.11 -18.60
N SER A 172 8.22 6.35 -17.64
CA SER A 172 9.42 5.55 -17.80
C SER A 172 9.29 4.23 -17.05
N ARG A 173 10.03 3.23 -17.52
CA ARG A 173 10.03 1.88 -16.96
C ARG A 173 11.45 1.34 -16.95
N LEU A 174 11.86 0.66 -15.89
CA LEU A 174 13.19 0.07 -15.82
C LEU A 174 13.22 -1.25 -16.61
N PRO A 175 14.30 -1.53 -17.38
CA PRO A 175 14.46 -2.82 -18.06
C PRO A 175 14.38 -4.03 -17.12
N LEU A 176 14.73 -3.83 -15.85
CA LEU A 176 14.65 -4.83 -14.80
C LEU A 176 13.20 -5.29 -14.50
N GLU A 177 12.22 -4.39 -14.64
CA GLU A 177 10.80 -4.73 -14.44
C GLU A 177 10.30 -5.68 -15.54
N ASP A 178 10.64 -5.40 -16.80
CA ASP A 178 10.27 -6.28 -17.92
C ASP A 178 10.98 -7.63 -17.83
N ALA A 179 12.24 -7.62 -17.40
CA ALA A 179 12.99 -8.84 -17.15
C ALA A 179 12.37 -9.67 -16.02
N TRP A 180 11.88 -9.03 -14.96
CA TRP A 180 11.15 -9.71 -13.89
C TRP A 180 9.89 -10.40 -14.39
N ILE A 181 9.05 -9.72 -15.17
CA ILE A 181 7.84 -10.32 -15.73
C ILE A 181 8.16 -11.53 -16.59
N ARG A 182 9.15 -11.41 -17.50
CA ARG A 182 9.57 -12.53 -18.34
C ARG A 182 10.18 -13.67 -17.53
N GLY A 183 10.96 -13.36 -16.50
CA GLY A 183 11.57 -14.35 -15.62
C GLY A 183 10.53 -15.10 -14.79
N ALA A 184 9.51 -14.42 -14.30
CA ALA A 184 8.36 -15.03 -13.63
C ALA A 184 7.63 -15.98 -14.58
N ASP A 185 7.36 -15.54 -15.81
CA ASP A 185 6.70 -16.37 -16.82
C ASP A 185 7.52 -17.61 -17.21
N GLU A 186 8.82 -17.43 -17.45
CA GLU A 186 9.77 -18.51 -17.76
C GLU A 186 9.81 -19.57 -16.65
N THR A 187 9.86 -19.11 -15.40
CA THR A 187 10.10 -20.01 -14.27
C THR A 187 8.84 -20.79 -13.88
N PHE A 188 7.65 -20.24 -14.14
CA PHE A 188 6.40 -20.76 -13.56
C PHE A 188 5.27 -21.00 -14.53
N GLY A 189 5.37 -20.50 -15.77
CA GLY A 189 4.34 -20.67 -16.78
C GLY A 189 2.97 -20.20 -16.28
N ILE A 190 2.92 -18.96 -15.75
CA ILE A 190 1.71 -18.39 -15.15
C ILE A 190 0.62 -18.34 -16.23
N ALA A 191 -0.30 -19.30 -16.18
CA ALA A 191 -1.32 -19.50 -17.21
C ALA A 191 -2.48 -18.49 -17.06
N GLU A 192 -2.82 -18.14 -15.82
CA GLU A 192 -3.91 -17.22 -15.49
C GLU A 192 -3.33 -15.83 -15.23
N LYS A 193 -3.04 -15.11 -16.31
CA LYS A 193 -2.59 -13.72 -16.25
C LYS A 193 -3.79 -12.77 -16.18
N PRO A 194 -3.61 -11.60 -15.56
CA PRO A 194 -4.57 -10.52 -15.64
C PRO A 194 -4.89 -10.14 -17.08
N ALA A 195 -6.17 -9.93 -17.39
CA ALA A 195 -6.55 -9.29 -18.65
C ALA A 195 -6.36 -7.76 -18.59
N ASP A 196 -6.54 -7.15 -17.42
CA ASP A 196 -6.33 -5.73 -17.18
C ASP A 196 -5.80 -5.48 -15.76
N ALA A 197 -4.56 -5.00 -15.65
CA ALA A 197 -3.93 -4.64 -14.38
C ALA A 197 -4.58 -3.40 -13.69
N TRP A 198 -5.49 -2.72 -14.39
CA TRP A 198 -6.17 -1.49 -13.97
C TRP A 198 -7.69 -1.65 -13.88
N GLY A 199 -8.19 -2.88 -13.88
CA GLY A 199 -9.62 -3.18 -13.87
C GLY A 199 -10.24 -3.32 -12.49
N GLY A 200 -9.42 -3.32 -11.44
CA GLY A 200 -9.91 -3.48 -10.07
C GLY A 200 -9.98 -4.94 -9.66
N ASP A 201 -9.63 -5.85 -10.55
CA ASP A 201 -9.17 -7.18 -10.18
C ASP A 201 -7.73 -7.03 -9.66
N HIS A 202 -7.38 -7.64 -8.52
CA HIS A 202 -6.06 -7.53 -7.86
C HIS A 202 -5.02 -8.36 -8.56
N TYR A 203 -4.85 -7.96 -9.78
CA TYR A 203 -3.87 -8.46 -10.65
C TYR A 203 -2.72 -7.50 -10.59
N GLY A 204 -2.04 -7.62 -9.45
CA GLY A 204 -1.01 -6.72 -8.99
C GLY A 204 -0.09 -6.27 -10.11
N PHE A 205 0.25 -4.99 -10.02
CA PHE A 205 1.51 -4.43 -10.48
C PHE A 205 2.54 -5.51 -10.84
N TYR A 206 2.73 -5.74 -12.14
CA TYR A 206 3.83 -6.53 -12.69
C TYR A 206 4.01 -7.99 -12.16
N ASN A 207 2.93 -8.61 -11.63
CA ASN A 207 2.73 -10.03 -11.20
C ASN A 207 2.77 -10.29 -9.67
N GLY A 208 1.67 -9.96 -8.96
CA GLY A 208 1.35 -10.61 -7.66
C GLY A 208 0.92 -12.07 -7.88
N LEU A 209 1.29 -12.98 -6.98
CA LEU A 209 1.12 -14.42 -7.20
C LEU A 209 0.26 -15.10 -6.13
N GLY A 210 -0.59 -16.03 -6.59
CA GLY A 210 -1.39 -16.87 -5.73
C GLY A 210 -0.57 -17.97 -5.09
N TYR A 211 -0.78 -18.18 -3.79
CA TYR A 211 -0.10 -19.23 -3.04
C TYR A 211 -0.39 -20.61 -3.65
N LYS A 212 -1.62 -20.84 -4.13
CA LYS A 212 -2.01 -22.04 -4.87
C LYS A 212 -1.17 -22.33 -6.11
N GLN A 213 -0.67 -21.30 -6.78
CA GLN A 213 0.18 -21.46 -7.97
C GLN A 213 1.63 -21.76 -7.58
N MET A 214 2.07 -21.31 -6.40
CA MET A 214 3.46 -21.42 -5.98
C MET A 214 3.76 -22.64 -5.10
N ALA A 215 2.80 -23.04 -4.26
CA ALA A 215 2.92 -24.14 -3.31
C ALA A 215 2.57 -25.49 -3.97
N THR A 216 3.13 -26.59 -3.45
CA THR A 216 2.65 -27.92 -3.83
C THR A 216 1.25 -28.17 -3.26
N PRO A 217 0.46 -29.11 -3.83
CA PRO A 217 -0.84 -29.46 -3.27
C PRO A 217 -0.78 -29.87 -1.79
N GLU A 218 0.29 -30.54 -1.38
CA GLU A 218 0.53 -30.95 0.01
C GLU A 218 0.80 -29.74 0.91
N GLU A 219 1.67 -28.82 0.50
CA GLU A 219 1.97 -27.59 1.24
C GLU A 219 0.72 -26.71 1.40
N LEU A 220 -0.11 -26.63 0.35
CA LEU A 220 -1.37 -25.90 0.37
C LEU A 220 -2.35 -26.50 1.38
N GLU A 221 -2.53 -27.82 1.37
CA GLU A 221 -3.45 -28.50 2.30
C GLU A 221 -2.95 -28.42 3.75
N GLU A 222 -1.64 -28.54 3.99
CA GLU A 222 -1.04 -28.35 5.31
C GLU A 222 -1.30 -26.93 5.84
N THR A 223 -1.07 -25.92 5.00
CA THR A 223 -1.32 -24.51 5.33
C THR A 223 -2.78 -24.28 5.68
N ILE A 224 -3.72 -24.75 4.85
CA ILE A 224 -5.17 -24.61 5.10
C ILE A 224 -5.58 -25.38 6.36
N SER A 225 -5.05 -26.59 6.56
CA SER A 225 -5.33 -27.40 7.75
C SER A 225 -4.89 -26.71 9.04
N SER A 226 -3.75 -26.02 9.03
CA SER A 226 -3.30 -25.22 10.17
C SER A 226 -4.30 -24.11 10.52
N ILE A 227 -4.85 -23.42 9.52
CA ILE A 227 -5.86 -22.36 9.72
C ILE A 227 -7.16 -22.95 10.24
N ARG A 228 -7.63 -24.08 9.66
CA ARG A 228 -8.83 -24.79 10.12
C ARG A 228 -8.71 -25.27 11.57
N GLN A 229 -7.50 -25.62 12.01
CA GLN A 229 -7.26 -25.97 13.41
C GLN A 229 -7.43 -24.75 14.32
N THR A 230 -6.89 -23.59 13.93
CA THR A 230 -7.07 -22.32 14.65
C THR A 230 -8.55 -21.92 14.72
N GLN A 231 -9.33 -22.13 13.65
CA GLN A 231 -10.76 -21.82 13.62
C GLN A 231 -11.57 -22.52 14.73
N LYS A 232 -11.13 -23.69 15.22
CA LYS A 232 -11.85 -24.44 16.28
C LYS A 232 -11.94 -23.69 17.60
N THR A 233 -10.95 -22.84 17.90
CA THR A 233 -10.88 -22.05 19.13
C THR A 233 -11.16 -20.55 18.91
N SER A 234 -11.36 -20.15 17.65
CA SER A 234 -11.63 -18.76 17.26
C SER A 234 -13.04 -18.29 17.58
N THR A 235 -13.17 -16.98 17.85
CA THR A 235 -14.47 -16.29 17.94
C THR A 235 -15.23 -16.33 16.61
N PRO A 236 -16.56 -16.09 16.58
CA PRO A 236 -17.33 -16.07 15.33
C PRO A 236 -16.78 -15.12 14.27
N PHE A 237 -16.36 -13.91 14.68
CA PHE A 237 -15.75 -12.95 13.76
C PHE A 237 -14.41 -13.45 13.20
N GLN A 238 -13.53 -13.95 14.07
CA GLN A 238 -12.23 -14.49 13.66
C GLN A 238 -12.39 -15.68 12.71
N ARG A 239 -13.39 -16.55 12.93
CA ARG A 239 -13.67 -17.65 11.99
C ARG A 239 -13.99 -17.15 10.60
N ARG A 240 -14.86 -16.14 10.46
CA ARG A 240 -15.18 -15.51 9.17
C ARG A 240 -13.96 -14.89 8.50
N GLN A 241 -13.10 -14.23 9.27
CA GLN A 241 -11.83 -13.70 8.76
C GLN A 241 -10.93 -14.83 8.22
N LEU A 242 -10.78 -15.91 8.98
CA LEU A 242 -9.96 -17.06 8.56
C LEU A 242 -10.59 -17.84 7.38
N ASP A 243 -11.92 -17.87 7.26
CA ASP A 243 -12.61 -18.43 6.10
C ASP A 243 -12.24 -17.67 4.81
N LEU A 244 -12.14 -16.34 4.88
CA LEU A 244 -11.69 -15.52 3.75
C LEU A 244 -10.21 -15.77 3.43
N VAL A 245 -9.34 -15.87 4.43
CA VAL A 245 -7.92 -16.22 4.22
C VAL A 245 -7.80 -17.58 3.50
N ILE A 246 -8.54 -18.61 3.94
CA ILE A 246 -8.58 -19.90 3.25
C ILE A 246 -9.10 -19.75 1.81
N ALA A 247 -10.15 -18.96 1.60
CA ALA A 247 -10.71 -18.72 0.28
C ALA A 247 -9.71 -18.01 -0.65
N HIS A 248 -8.87 -17.12 -0.13
CA HIS A 248 -7.78 -16.50 -0.89
C HIS A 248 -6.68 -17.50 -1.21
N LEU A 249 -6.26 -18.35 -0.26
CA LEU A 249 -5.23 -19.38 -0.51
C LEU A 249 -5.68 -20.42 -1.56
N LEU A 250 -6.98 -20.71 -1.64
CA LEU A 250 -7.57 -21.67 -2.59
C LEU A 250 -7.79 -21.09 -4.00
N ASP A 251 -7.67 -19.79 -4.17
CA ASP A 251 -7.90 -19.11 -5.44
C ASP A 251 -6.57 -18.80 -6.12
N ALA A 252 -6.37 -19.36 -7.31
CA ALA A 252 -5.15 -19.12 -8.08
C ALA A 252 -5.02 -17.66 -8.54
N ARG A 253 -6.13 -16.91 -8.56
CA ARG A 253 -6.19 -15.51 -8.95
C ARG A 253 -5.91 -14.54 -7.80
N SER A 254 -5.97 -15.00 -6.56
CA SER A 254 -5.75 -14.17 -5.38
C SER A 254 -4.26 -13.94 -5.16
N ALA A 255 -3.77 -12.70 -5.24
CA ALA A 255 -2.38 -12.39 -4.93
C ALA A 255 -2.09 -12.53 -3.43
N ASN A 256 -1.65 -13.72 -2.98
CA ASN A 256 -1.26 -13.92 -1.57
C ASN A 256 0.11 -13.32 -1.26
N VAL A 257 0.95 -13.16 -2.30
CA VAL A 257 2.26 -12.50 -2.24
C VAL A 257 2.33 -11.40 -3.29
N GLN A 258 2.68 -10.20 -2.86
CA GLN A 258 3.07 -9.09 -3.73
C GLN A 258 4.59 -8.98 -3.77
N TYR A 259 5.15 -8.72 -4.95
CA TYR A 259 6.57 -8.41 -5.11
C TYR A 259 6.74 -6.93 -5.42
N ILE A 260 7.55 -6.25 -4.63
CA ILE A 260 7.93 -4.85 -4.88
C ILE A 260 9.41 -4.82 -5.23
N LEU A 261 9.70 -4.36 -6.44
CA LEU A 261 11.06 -4.11 -6.88
C LEU A 261 11.46 -2.68 -6.52
N VAL A 262 12.48 -2.55 -5.69
CA VAL A 262 13.10 -1.27 -5.40
C VAL A 262 14.51 -1.25 -6.00
N PRO A 263 14.84 -0.33 -6.93
CA PRO A 263 16.12 -0.30 -7.62
C PRO A 263 17.26 0.30 -6.77
N VAL A 264 17.25 0.02 -5.46
CA VAL A 264 18.34 0.32 -4.53
C VAL A 264 18.56 -0.88 -3.59
N SER A 265 19.77 -1.01 -3.06
CA SER A 265 20.06 -1.93 -1.96
C SER A 265 19.43 -1.41 -0.68
N ALA A 266 18.50 -2.17 -0.09
CA ALA A 266 17.89 -1.80 1.17
C ALA A 266 18.90 -1.81 2.33
N ASP A 267 18.77 -0.85 3.24
CA ASP A 267 19.45 -0.88 4.54
C ASP A 267 18.54 -1.52 5.60
N PHE A 268 18.89 -2.74 6.02
CA PHE A 268 18.19 -3.44 7.10
C PHE A 268 18.92 -3.34 8.44
N SER A 269 19.73 -2.30 8.67
CA SER A 269 20.20 -1.95 10.01
C SER A 269 19.00 -1.68 10.92
N ASP A 270 19.11 -1.95 12.21
CA ASP A 270 17.97 -1.74 13.13
C ASP A 270 17.50 -0.27 13.05
N ALA A 271 18.43 0.69 12.95
CA ALA A 271 18.12 2.11 12.77
C ALA A 271 17.32 2.42 11.49
N ALA A 272 17.65 1.78 10.36
CA ALA A 272 16.94 1.94 9.11
C ALA A 272 15.59 1.21 9.09
N VAL A 273 15.44 0.11 9.84
CA VAL A 273 14.15 -0.59 9.99
C VAL A 273 13.18 0.22 10.86
N PHE A 274 13.66 0.96 11.85
CA PHE A 274 12.81 1.83 12.69
C PHE A 274 12.22 3.03 11.93
N ASN A 275 12.84 3.45 10.82
CA ASN A 275 12.36 4.54 9.99
C ASN A 275 12.45 4.14 8.52
N GLN A 276 11.32 3.88 7.87
CA GLN A 276 11.27 3.39 6.50
C GLN A 276 12.00 4.29 5.47
N ALA A 277 12.15 5.59 5.73
CA ALA A 277 12.99 6.45 4.88
C ALA A 277 14.47 6.04 4.91
N GLY A 278 14.92 5.42 6.00
CA GLY A 278 16.24 4.80 6.14
C GLY A 278 16.36 3.45 5.44
N LEU A 279 15.26 2.71 5.23
CA LEU A 279 15.27 1.43 4.51
C LEU A 279 15.75 1.60 3.06
N TRP A 280 15.50 2.76 2.46
CA TRP A 280 15.80 3.08 1.08
C TRP A 280 16.82 4.23 0.97
N PRO A 281 18.10 3.98 1.32
CA PRO A 281 19.12 5.01 1.22
C PRO A 281 19.30 5.45 -0.24
N PRO A 282 19.84 6.66 -0.50
CA PRO A 282 20.24 7.06 -1.83
C PRO A 282 21.14 5.99 -2.46
N GLY A 283 20.82 5.57 -3.68
CA GLY A 283 21.58 4.53 -4.37
C GLY A 283 23.06 4.92 -4.51
N ASP A 284 23.97 3.98 -4.23
CA ASP A 284 25.40 4.13 -4.46
C ASP A 284 25.74 3.73 -5.91
N PRO A 285 26.12 4.68 -6.79
CA PRO A 285 26.45 4.35 -8.18
C PRO A 285 27.66 3.41 -8.33
N SER A 286 28.52 3.31 -7.30
CA SER A 286 29.66 2.41 -7.27
C SER A 286 29.29 0.97 -6.90
N CYS A 287 28.12 0.77 -6.31
CA CYS A 287 27.58 -0.53 -5.92
C CYS A 287 26.07 -0.58 -6.24
N PRO A 288 25.69 -0.58 -7.54
CA PRO A 288 24.28 -0.63 -7.92
C PRO A 288 23.67 -1.94 -7.44
N GLY A 289 22.46 -1.86 -6.88
CA GLY A 289 21.74 -3.00 -6.36
C GLY A 289 20.24 -2.81 -6.49
N ALA A 290 19.52 -3.92 -6.33
CA ALA A 290 18.07 -3.95 -6.34
C ALA A 290 17.58 -4.86 -5.21
N THR A 291 16.44 -4.50 -4.63
CA THR A 291 15.78 -5.24 -3.56
C THR A 291 14.42 -5.70 -4.04
N TRP A 292 14.14 -6.99 -3.88
CA TRP A 292 12.79 -7.54 -4.01
C TRP A 292 12.19 -7.70 -2.62
N VAL A 293 11.11 -6.97 -2.36
CA VAL A 293 10.29 -7.15 -1.17
C VAL A 293 9.22 -8.20 -1.46
N VAL A 294 9.02 -9.12 -0.52
CA VAL A 294 8.03 -10.20 -0.60
C VAL A 294 6.95 -9.90 0.44
N CYS A 295 5.82 -9.33 0.02
CA CYS A 295 4.79 -8.81 0.92
C CYS A 295 3.62 -9.79 1.04
N LEU A 296 3.35 -10.26 2.26
CA LEU A 296 2.20 -11.10 2.59
C LEU A 296 0.91 -10.26 2.62
N GLN A 297 -0.07 -10.60 1.78
CA GLN A 297 -1.29 -9.80 1.62
C GLN A 297 -2.41 -10.19 2.60
N TYR A 298 -2.57 -11.48 2.90
CA TYR A 298 -3.70 -12.00 3.69
C TYR A 298 -3.21 -12.83 4.90
N PRO A 299 -2.68 -12.18 5.95
CA PRO A 299 -2.12 -12.88 7.10
C PRO A 299 -3.22 -13.55 7.96
N ALA A 300 -2.91 -14.76 8.46
CA ALA A 300 -3.67 -15.46 9.48
C ALA A 300 -3.26 -15.03 10.91
N SER A 301 -2.03 -14.53 11.09
CA SER A 301 -1.59 -13.91 12.35
C SER A 301 -2.47 -12.73 12.71
N ARG A 302 -2.69 -12.53 14.01
CA ARG A 302 -3.48 -11.41 14.52
C ARG A 302 -2.80 -10.78 15.73
N GLY A 303 -2.41 -9.52 15.54
CA GLY A 303 -1.88 -8.66 16.60
C GLY A 303 -2.94 -7.93 17.42
N SER A 304 -2.49 -6.96 18.20
CA SER A 304 -3.29 -6.07 19.03
C SER A 304 -2.73 -4.66 19.06
N VAL A 305 -3.62 -3.67 19.16
CA VAL A 305 -3.30 -2.29 19.51
C VAL A 305 -4.19 -1.90 20.69
N HIS A 306 -3.58 -1.47 21.79
CA HIS A 306 -4.31 -1.10 23.01
C HIS A 306 -3.74 0.18 23.61
N ILE A 307 -4.63 1.05 24.07
CA ILE A 307 -4.22 2.18 24.92
C ILE A 307 -3.63 1.63 26.23
N SER A 308 -2.49 2.16 26.63
CA SER A 308 -1.77 1.77 27.85
C SER A 308 -1.98 2.76 29.00
N SER A 309 -2.51 3.95 28.69
CA SER A 309 -2.66 5.08 29.60
C SER A 309 -3.88 5.93 29.21
N SER A 310 -4.42 6.68 30.17
CA SER A 310 -5.41 7.74 29.93
C SER A 310 -4.77 9.07 29.49
N ASP A 311 -3.44 9.18 29.53
CA ASP A 311 -2.70 10.31 28.97
C ASP A 311 -2.64 10.17 27.43
N PRO A 312 -3.25 11.09 26.67
CA PRO A 312 -3.30 11.01 25.20
C PRO A 312 -1.95 11.23 24.52
N THR A 313 -0.90 11.60 25.26
CA THR A 313 0.47 11.73 24.75
C THR A 313 1.27 10.43 24.86
N THR A 314 0.76 9.45 25.61
CA THR A 314 1.40 8.13 25.73
C THR A 314 1.08 7.28 24.50
N GLN A 315 2.10 6.67 23.91
CA GLN A 315 1.90 5.77 22.77
C GLN A 315 1.12 4.51 23.17
N PRO A 316 0.25 3.98 22.30
CA PRO A 316 -0.43 2.73 22.55
C PRO A 316 0.59 1.58 22.58
N SER A 317 0.27 0.51 23.31
CA SER A 317 0.98 -0.76 23.14
C SER A 317 0.54 -1.37 21.81
N ILE A 318 1.48 -1.56 20.90
CA ILE A 318 1.28 -2.22 19.62
C ILE A 318 1.97 -3.59 19.72
N ASN A 319 1.31 -4.65 19.29
CA ASN A 319 1.94 -5.95 19.08
C ASN A 319 1.40 -6.52 17.77
N PRO A 320 2.16 -6.48 16.67
CA PRO A 320 1.68 -7.00 15.38
C PRO A 320 1.55 -8.53 15.36
N ALA A 321 2.21 -9.24 16.30
CA ALA A 321 2.24 -10.70 16.37
C ALA A 321 2.71 -11.35 15.06
N TYR A 322 3.76 -10.79 14.46
CA TYR A 322 4.35 -11.31 13.22
C TYR A 322 4.64 -12.80 13.33
N LEU A 323 4.24 -13.56 12.31
CA LEU A 323 4.47 -14.99 12.20
C LEU A 323 3.91 -15.82 13.37
N SER A 324 2.97 -15.28 14.16
CA SER A 324 2.32 -16.01 15.25
C SER A 324 1.48 -17.19 14.75
N HIS A 325 1.06 -17.17 13.48
CA HIS A 325 0.42 -18.29 12.81
C HIS A 325 1.35 -18.93 11.75
N PRO A 326 1.51 -20.26 11.71
CA PRO A 326 2.47 -20.93 10.81
C PRO A 326 2.14 -20.74 9.32
N ALA A 327 0.86 -20.56 8.96
CA ALA A 327 0.46 -20.30 7.59
C ALA A 327 1.17 -19.08 6.95
N ASP A 328 1.43 -18.03 7.75
CA ASP A 328 2.06 -16.81 7.24
C ASP A 328 3.51 -17.05 6.85
N LEU A 329 4.23 -17.81 7.70
CA LEU A 329 5.59 -18.24 7.42
C LEU A 329 5.62 -19.14 6.18
N ALA A 330 4.66 -20.04 6.02
CA ALA A 330 4.58 -20.92 4.85
C ALA A 330 4.42 -20.11 3.55
N VAL A 331 3.53 -19.11 3.53
CA VAL A 331 3.31 -18.23 2.36
C VAL A 331 4.55 -17.39 2.05
N LEU A 332 5.15 -16.75 3.06
CA LEU A 332 6.35 -15.93 2.88
C LEU A 332 7.56 -16.76 2.44
N ARG A 333 7.76 -17.94 3.03
CA ARG A 333 8.81 -18.87 2.61
C ARG A 333 8.64 -19.23 1.14
N THR A 334 7.44 -19.66 0.74
CA THR A 334 7.17 -20.00 -0.67
C THR A 334 7.42 -18.79 -1.59
N GLY A 335 6.99 -17.59 -1.20
CA GLY A 335 7.26 -16.36 -1.95
C GLY A 335 8.75 -16.04 -2.10
N LEU A 336 9.53 -16.20 -1.03
CA LEU A 336 10.98 -15.98 -1.07
C LEU A 336 11.69 -16.99 -1.97
N GLN A 337 11.32 -18.27 -1.89
CA GLN A 337 11.85 -19.32 -2.76
C GLN A 337 11.51 -19.08 -4.24
N HIS A 338 10.34 -18.49 -4.48
CA HIS A 338 9.88 -18.15 -5.80
C HIS A 338 10.67 -16.97 -6.37
N ALA A 339 10.87 -15.89 -5.60
CA ALA A 339 11.71 -14.76 -5.98
C ALA A 339 13.15 -15.19 -6.33
N ASP A 340 13.74 -16.10 -5.55
CA ASP A 340 15.08 -16.62 -5.82
C ASP A 340 15.18 -17.36 -7.16
N ARG A 341 14.17 -18.17 -7.48
CA ARG A 341 14.11 -18.86 -8.78
C ARG A 341 13.90 -17.88 -9.94
N ILE A 342 13.05 -16.86 -9.79
CA ILE A 342 12.86 -15.81 -10.79
C ILE A 342 14.18 -15.08 -11.06
N ALA A 343 14.93 -14.71 -10.01
CA ALA A 343 16.24 -14.10 -10.14
C ALA A 343 17.25 -14.97 -10.91
N GLY A 344 17.10 -16.30 -10.85
CA GLY A 344 17.89 -17.27 -11.60
C GLY A 344 17.49 -17.48 -13.06
N SER A 345 16.35 -16.93 -13.51
CA SER A 345 15.81 -17.09 -14.87
C SER A 345 16.73 -16.49 -15.95
N SER A 346 16.58 -16.95 -17.20
CA SER A 346 17.37 -16.44 -18.32
C SER A 346 17.15 -14.95 -18.59
N ALA A 347 15.97 -14.43 -18.25
CA ALA A 347 15.61 -13.03 -18.41
C ALA A 347 16.32 -12.10 -17.41
N LEU A 348 16.49 -12.54 -16.16
CA LEU A 348 17.04 -11.73 -15.07
C LEU A 348 18.52 -11.96 -14.82
N LYS A 349 18.99 -13.21 -14.90
CA LYS A 349 20.37 -13.59 -14.57
C LYS A 349 21.45 -12.73 -15.25
N PRO A 350 21.30 -12.27 -16.51
CA PRO A 350 22.28 -11.37 -17.14
C PRO A 350 22.31 -9.94 -16.57
N LEU A 351 21.24 -9.52 -15.87
CA LEU A 351 21.09 -8.18 -15.30
C LEU A 351 21.49 -8.11 -13.83
N LEU A 352 21.66 -9.25 -13.16
CA LEU A 352 21.92 -9.33 -11.73
C LEU A 352 23.39 -9.62 -11.43
N GLY A 353 23.90 -8.95 -10.39
CA GLY A 353 25.14 -9.32 -9.73
C GLY A 353 24.95 -10.48 -8.75
N SER A 354 25.78 -10.54 -7.72
CA SER A 354 25.63 -11.52 -6.65
C SER A 354 24.48 -11.13 -5.71
N ARG A 355 23.69 -12.12 -5.27
CA ARG A 355 22.67 -11.93 -4.23
C ARG A 355 23.34 -11.42 -2.96
N TYR A 356 22.92 -10.27 -2.45
CA TYR A 356 23.50 -9.71 -1.24
C TYR A 356 22.84 -10.28 0.03
N ARG A 357 21.51 -10.31 0.06
CA ARG A 357 20.70 -10.87 1.15
C ARG A 357 19.50 -11.65 0.62
N PRO A 358 19.15 -12.80 1.22
CA PRO A 358 19.99 -13.59 2.13
C PRO A 358 21.34 -13.94 1.49
N ALA A 359 22.36 -14.20 2.30
CA ALA A 359 23.73 -14.38 1.80
C ALA A 359 23.80 -15.46 0.70
N PRO A 360 24.72 -15.36 -0.28
CA PRO A 360 24.78 -16.29 -1.43
C PRO A 360 24.86 -17.77 -1.07
N ASP A 361 25.43 -18.10 0.09
CA ASP A 361 25.62 -19.45 0.61
C ASP A 361 24.37 -20.03 1.29
N VAL A 362 23.35 -19.21 1.54
CA VAL A 362 22.04 -19.68 2.01
C VAL A 362 21.28 -20.34 0.86
N ASP A 363 21.15 -21.67 0.91
CA ASP A 363 20.38 -22.40 -0.09
C ASP A 363 18.87 -22.22 0.15
N LEU A 364 18.28 -21.22 -0.50
CA LEU A 364 16.84 -20.93 -0.39
C LEU A 364 15.96 -22.03 -0.97
N SER A 365 16.50 -22.98 -1.77
CA SER A 365 15.69 -24.12 -2.22
C SER A 365 15.26 -25.04 -1.07
N ARG A 366 15.99 -25.01 0.07
CA ARG A 366 15.60 -25.77 1.27
C ARG A 366 14.58 -24.98 2.11
N PRO A 367 13.45 -25.61 2.49
CA PRO A 367 12.43 -24.95 3.29
C PRO A 367 12.94 -24.37 4.62
N ASP A 368 13.78 -25.11 5.34
CA ASP A 368 14.32 -24.70 6.65
C ASP A 368 15.21 -23.44 6.55
N ALA A 369 16.04 -23.36 5.51
CA ALA A 369 16.89 -22.21 5.25
C ALA A 369 16.08 -20.98 4.82
N ALA A 370 15.05 -21.18 3.96
CA ALA A 370 14.16 -20.11 3.55
C ALA A 370 13.30 -19.58 4.71
N GLU A 371 12.77 -20.45 5.59
CA GLU A 371 12.02 -20.03 6.78
C GLU A 371 12.87 -19.23 7.75
N ARG A 372 14.12 -19.67 7.98
CA ARG A 372 15.06 -18.93 8.81
C ARG A 372 15.34 -17.55 8.21
N ALA A 373 15.55 -17.47 6.90
CA ALA A 373 15.72 -16.19 6.22
C ALA A 373 14.48 -15.29 6.37
N VAL A 374 13.26 -15.82 6.25
CA VAL A 374 12.04 -15.03 6.51
C VAL A 374 12.03 -14.48 7.93
N LYS A 375 12.33 -15.30 8.94
CA LYS A 375 12.35 -14.86 10.34
C LYS A 375 13.43 -13.81 10.62
N ASP A 376 14.60 -13.94 10.00
CA ASP A 376 15.71 -13.00 10.17
C ASP A 376 15.39 -11.60 9.61
N TRP A 377 14.50 -11.50 8.60
CA TRP A 377 14.28 -10.28 7.82
C TRP A 377 12.83 -9.77 7.78
N VAL A 378 11.87 -10.48 8.38
CA VAL A 378 10.47 -10.02 8.39
C VAL A 378 10.33 -8.72 9.18
N ILE A 379 9.67 -7.77 8.56
CA ILE A 379 9.35 -6.46 9.13
C ILE A 379 7.93 -6.06 8.71
N GLY A 380 7.36 -5.10 9.41
CA GLY A 380 6.12 -4.46 8.98
C GLY A 380 6.35 -3.61 7.73
N GLU A 381 5.51 -3.80 6.73
CA GLU A 381 5.34 -2.85 5.65
C GLU A 381 4.27 -1.83 6.07
N TYR A 382 4.61 -0.54 6.00
CA TYR A 382 3.68 0.55 6.25
C TYR A 382 3.78 1.54 5.09
N HIS A 383 2.65 2.11 4.68
CA HIS A 383 2.61 3.22 3.76
C HIS A 383 2.33 4.51 4.54
N SER A 384 2.83 5.65 4.06
CA SER A 384 2.49 6.97 4.62
C SER A 384 1.00 7.33 4.44
N CYS A 385 0.20 6.51 3.74
CA CYS A 385 -1.21 6.73 3.53
C CYS A 385 -2.07 6.29 4.74
N GLY A 386 -2.08 7.13 5.78
CA GLY A 386 -2.98 7.02 6.92
C GLY A 386 -3.20 8.39 7.56
N SER A 387 -4.41 8.67 8.01
CA SER A 387 -4.87 10.00 8.44
C SER A 387 -4.30 10.51 9.78
N SER A 388 -3.13 10.05 10.20
CA SER A 388 -2.45 10.48 11.42
C SER A 388 -0.95 10.25 11.29
N GLU A 389 -0.15 11.30 11.49
CA GLU A 389 1.32 11.32 11.37
C GLU A 389 2.06 10.50 12.46
N ARG A 390 1.41 9.55 13.16
CA ARG A 390 2.03 8.82 14.28
C ARG A 390 1.56 7.37 14.40
N ALA A 391 2.24 6.49 13.68
CA ALA A 391 2.45 5.10 14.05
C ALA A 391 3.85 4.67 13.57
N ALA A 392 4.89 5.32 14.10
CA ALA A 392 6.29 5.08 13.73
C ALA A 392 7.03 4.17 14.74
N ASP A 393 6.33 3.23 15.37
CA ASP A 393 6.96 2.22 16.24
C ASP A 393 6.91 0.86 15.54
N VAL A 394 8.05 0.49 14.92
CA VAL A 394 8.26 -0.84 14.29
C VAL A 394 8.74 -1.83 15.35
N ILE A 395 8.09 -2.98 15.45
CA ILE A 395 8.48 -4.09 16.32
C ILE A 395 9.05 -5.19 15.42
N LYS A 396 10.37 -5.41 15.44
CA LYS A 396 10.98 -6.55 14.74
C LYS A 396 10.46 -7.85 15.36
N ALA A 397 10.36 -8.94 14.59
CA ALA A 397 10.14 -10.25 15.18
C ALA A 397 11.35 -10.59 16.06
N ASP A 398 11.15 -10.79 17.37
CA ASP A 398 12.18 -11.34 18.24
C ASP A 398 12.41 -12.81 17.83
N GLY A 399 13.65 -13.14 17.46
CA GLY A 399 14.06 -14.45 16.94
C GLY A 399 14.09 -15.58 17.95
#